data_AF-A0A920WQ84-F1
#
_entry.id   AF-A0A920WQ84-F1
#
_cell.length_a   1.000
_cell.length_b   1.000
_cell.length_c   1.000
_cell.angle_alpha   90.00
_cell.angle_beta   90.00
_cell.angle_gamma   90.00
#
_symmetry.space_group_name_H-M   'P 1'
#
loop_
_entity.id
_entity.type
_entity.pdbx_description
1 polymer ?
#
loop_
_entity_poly.entity_id
_entity_poly.type
_entity_poly.pdbx_seq_one_letter_code
_entity_poly.pdbx_strand_id
1 'polypeptide(L)' 'MRRLAFPVILLFWLVMNALLWRAEYGDTGRGSRVSNDIVLDKIFNAPDASNLRVSQNGRSLGFIRWEIIPP' A
#
# COMPACT_ATOMS: atom_id res chain seq x y z
N MET A 1 8.99 41.69 22.71
CA MET A 1 8.96 40.22 22.94
C MET A 1 7.89 39.49 22.12
N ARG A 2 6.66 40.02 21.94
CA ARG A 2 5.57 39.38 21.17
C ARG A 2 5.84 39.16 19.66
N ARG A 3 6.72 39.95 19.04
CA ARG A 3 7.01 39.87 17.59
C ARG A 3 7.97 38.73 17.20
N LEU A 4 8.74 38.19 18.16
CA LEU A 4 9.61 37.03 17.94
C LEU A 4 8.90 35.70 18.17
N ALA A 5 7.76 35.68 18.87
CA ALA A 5 7.02 34.45 19.09
C ALA A 5 6.50 33.84 17.78
N PHE A 6 5.96 34.68 16.89
CA PHE A 6 5.45 34.26 15.58
C PHE A 6 6.49 33.57 14.69
N PRO A 7 7.67 34.16 14.42
CA PRO A 7 8.67 33.51 13.59
C PRO A 7 9.24 32.24 14.23
N VAL A 8 9.36 32.18 15.57
CA VAL A 8 9.81 30.97 16.27
C VAL A 8 8.79 29.83 16.14
N ILE A 9 7.50 30.13 16.31
CA ILE A 9 6.43 29.14 16.14
C ILE A 9 6.36 28.65 14.69
N LEU A 10 6.50 29.57 13.72
CA LEU A 10 6.52 29.22 12.30
C LEU A 10 7.71 28.32 11.95
N LEU A 11 8.90 28.66 12.45
CA LEU A 11 10.11 27.86 12.24
C LEU A 11 9.96 26.48 12.87
N PHE A 12 9.48 26.40 14.11
CA PHE A 12 9.21 25.14 14.78
C PHE A 12 8.22 24.28 13.98
N TRP A 13 7.14 24.88 13.49
CA TRP A 13 6.13 24.20 12.69
C TRP A 13 6.72 23.64 11.38
N LEU A 14 7.52 24.42 10.65
CA LEU A 14 8.18 23.97 9.43
C LEU A 14 9.17 22.83 9.70
N VAL A 15 9.99 22.95 10.74
CA VAL A 15 10.98 21.94 11.12
C VAL A 15 10.29 20.63 11.51
N MET A 16 9.23 20.69 12.31
CA MET A 16 8.47 19.50 12.69
C MET A 16 7.78 18.83 11.51
N ASN A 17 7.14 19.60 10.62
CA ASN A 17 6.53 19.02 9.42
C ASN A 17 7.57 18.37 8.50
N ALA A 18 8.73 19.00 8.32
CA ALA A 18 9.80 18.43 7.53
C ALA A 18 10.38 17.14 8.15
N LEU A 19 10.56 17.12 9.47
CA LEU A 19 11.05 15.94 10.19
C LEU A 19 10.02 14.81 10.17
N LEU A 20 8.73 15.11 10.32
CA LEU A 20 7.66 14.13 10.27
C LEU A 20 7.50 13.56 8.85
N TRP A 21 7.56 14.41 7.83
CA TRP A 21 7.63 13.98 6.44
C TRP A 21 8.85 13.08 6.19
N ARG A 22 10.02 13.43 6.72
CA ARG A 22 11.23 12.62 6.59
C ARG A 22 11.15 11.30 7.40
N ALA A 23 10.45 11.27 8.52
CA ALA A 23 10.24 10.03 9.27
C ALA A 23 9.29 9.08 8.53
N GLU A 24 8.21 9.61 7.94
CA GLU A 24 7.21 8.83 7.22
C GLU A 24 7.69 8.39 5.83
N TYR A 25 8.33 9.30 5.09
CA TYR A 25 8.68 9.12 3.68
C TYR A 25 10.19 9.17 3.41
N GLY A 26 10.98 9.71 4.34
CA GLY A 26 12.44 9.84 4.20
C GLY A 26 13.19 8.59 4.64
N ASP A 27 12.60 7.73 5.49
CA ASP A 27 12.95 6.31 5.55
C ASP A 27 12.25 5.56 4.42
N THR A 28 12.47 6.03 3.19
CA THR A 28 12.58 5.12 2.06
C THR A 28 13.89 4.34 2.21
N GLY A 29 14.05 3.63 3.32
CA GLY A 29 14.71 2.36 3.33
C GLY A 29 13.94 1.50 2.35
N ARG A 30 14.26 1.68 1.05
CA ARG A 30 13.79 0.96 -0.13
C ARG A 30 12.69 0.00 0.28
N GLY A 31 11.43 0.45 0.31
CA GLY A 31 10.30 -0.46 0.56
C GLY A 31 10.61 -1.70 -0.25
N SER A 32 10.86 -2.82 0.46
CA SER A 32 11.78 -3.90 0.05
C SER A 32 11.81 -3.97 -1.47
N ARG A 33 12.97 -3.80 -2.12
CA ARG A 33 13.10 -3.94 -3.58
C ARG A 33 12.70 -5.38 -3.93
N VAL A 34 11.40 -5.64 -3.91
CA VAL A 34 10.80 -6.87 -4.37
C VAL A 34 10.97 -6.75 -5.86
N SER A 35 11.83 -7.61 -6.41
CA SER A 35 12.10 -7.62 -7.85
C SER A 35 10.77 -7.65 -8.58
N ASN A 36 10.62 -6.91 -9.68
CA ASN A 36 9.41 -6.97 -10.48
C ASN A 36 9.07 -8.42 -10.85
N ASP A 37 10.07 -9.28 -11.00
CA ASP A 37 9.90 -10.71 -11.23
C ASP A 37 9.17 -11.42 -10.09
N ILE A 38 9.44 -11.07 -8.83
CA ILE A 38 8.74 -11.62 -7.64
C ILE A 38 7.30 -11.07 -7.58
N VAL A 39 7.08 -9.81 -7.98
CA VAL A 39 5.73 -9.23 -8.03
C VAL A 39 4.90 -9.90 -9.12
N LEU A 40 5.48 -10.08 -10.32
CA LEU A 40 4.82 -10.73 -11.45
C LEU A 40 4.58 -12.21 -11.16
N ASP A 41 5.58 -12.91 -10.61
CA ASP A 41 5.43 -14.29 -10.14
C ASP A 41 4.30 -14.40 -9.11
N LYS A 42 4.22 -13.47 -8.14
CA LYS A 42 3.11 -13.47 -7.19
C LYS A 42 1.78 -13.10 -7.84
N ILE A 43 1.70 -12.25 -8.86
CA ILE A 43 0.44 -11.94 -9.55
C ILE A 43 -0.07 -13.14 -10.34
N PHE A 44 0.82 -13.88 -11.02
CA PHE A 44 0.46 -15.00 -11.88
C PHE A 44 0.37 -16.33 -11.14
N ASN A 45 1.18 -16.52 -10.11
CA ASN A 45 1.32 -17.77 -9.35
C ASN A 45 0.89 -17.65 -7.88
N ALA A 46 0.43 -16.48 -7.39
CA ALA A 46 -0.19 -16.47 -6.05
C ALA A 46 -1.34 -17.48 -6.06
N PRO A 47 -1.28 -18.51 -5.21
CA PRO A 47 -2.30 -19.53 -5.12
C PRO A 47 -3.42 -18.99 -4.25
N ASP A 48 -3.92 -17.80 -4.57
CA ASP A 48 -5.22 -17.40 -4.07
C ASP A 48 -6.22 -18.13 -4.94
N ALA A 49 -6.46 -19.40 -4.62
CA ALA A 49 -7.59 -20.18 -5.09
C ALA A 49 -8.88 -19.53 -4.56
N SER A 50 -9.16 -18.33 -5.09
CA SER A 50 -10.27 -17.50 -4.70
C SER A 50 -11.49 -18.07 -5.38
N ASN A 51 -12.33 -18.72 -4.57
CA ASN A 51 -13.63 -19.19 -5.00
C ASN A 51 -14.53 -17.97 -5.21
N LEU A 52 -14.72 -17.57 -6.47
CA LEU A 52 -15.61 -16.49 -6.83
C LEU A 52 -17.04 -17.02 -6.88
N ARG A 53 -17.88 -16.62 -5.92
CA ARG A 53 -19.32 -16.90 -5.93
C ARG A 53 -20.04 -15.75 -6.64
N VAL A 54 -20.67 -16.04 -7.76
CA VAL A 54 -21.40 -15.04 -8.55
C VAL A 54 -22.86 -15.08 -8.13
N SER A 55 -23.39 -13.95 -7.66
CA SER A 55 -24.82 -13.78 -7.35
C SER A 55 -25.37 -12.55 -8.04
N GLN A 56 -26.58 -12.67 -8.61
CA GLN A 56 -27.31 -11.54 -9.18
C GLN A 56 -28.70 -11.49 -8.54
N ASN A 57 -29.08 -10.29 -8.07
CA ASN A 57 -30.39 -10.03 -7.47
C ASN A 57 -30.78 -11.04 -6.35
N GLY A 58 -29.83 -11.38 -5.49
CA GLY A 58 -30.01 -12.33 -4.38
C GLY A 58 -30.07 -13.81 -4.79
N ARG A 59 -30.00 -14.14 -6.10
CA ARG A 59 -29.89 -15.52 -6.58
C ARG A 59 -28.43 -15.87 -6.90
N SER A 60 -27.94 -16.97 -6.33
CA SER A 60 -26.62 -17.51 -6.65
C SER A 60 -26.65 -18.08 -8.06
N LEU A 61 -25.87 -17.50 -8.97
CA LEU A 61 -25.76 -17.93 -10.37
C LEU A 61 -24.72 -19.03 -10.56
N GLY A 62 -23.76 -19.15 -9.64
CA GLY A 62 -22.76 -20.22 -9.66
C GLY A 62 -21.49 -19.86 -8.92
N PHE A 63 -20.50 -20.74 -9.03
CA PHE A 63 -19.15 -20.50 -8.52
C PHE A 63 -18.13 -20.73 -9.62
N ILE A 64 -17.07 -19.92 -9.61
CA ILE A 64 -15.89 -20.07 -10.46
C ILE A 64 -14.73 -20.36 -9.52
N ARG A 65 -14.07 -21.49 -9.75
CA ARG A 65 -12.85 -21.88 -9.06
C ARG A 65 -11.71 -21.80 -10.06
N TRP A 66 -10.71 -20.99 -9.75
CA TRP A 66 -9.47 -20.95 -10.50
C TRP A 66 -8.59 -22.11 -10.03
N GLU A 67 -8.30 -23.04 -10.94
CA GLU A 67 -7.37 -24.14 -10.72
C GLU A 67 -6.17 -23.94 -11.65
N ILE A 68 -4.98 -23.89 -11.06
CA ILE A 68 -3.73 -23.90 -11.83
C ILE A 68 -3.47 -25.35 -12.22
N ILE A 69 -3.55 -25.66 -13.51
CA ILE A 69 -3.21 -26.98 -14.04
C ILE A 69 -1.69 -26.97 -14.29
N PRO A 70 -0.90 -27.73 -13.51
CA PRO A 70 0.52 -27.88 -13.80
C PRO A 70 0.74 -28.63 -15.14
N PRO A 71 1.84 -28.35 -15.86
CA PRO A 71 2.16 -28.99 -17.13
C PRO A 71 2.46 -30.50 -17.00
#